data_AF-A0A1I6I1M5-F1
#
_entry.id   AF-A0A1I6I1M5-F1
#
_cell.length_a   1.000
_cell.length_b   1.000
_cell.length_c   1.000
_cell.angle_alpha   90.00
_cell.angle_beta   90.00
_cell.angle_gamma   90.00
#
_symmetry.space_group_name_H-M   'P 1'
#
loop_
_entity.id
_entity.type
_entity.pdbx_description
1 polymer ?
#
loop_
_entity_poly.entity_id
_entity_poly.type
_entity_poly.pdbx_seq_one_letter_code
_entity_poly.pdbx_strand_id
1 'polypeptide(L)'
;MTDDETRVEWRRWGPEAFEEADAAGKPVLLSLTATWCDGCHEMDVETYGEPRIAANVNDDFVPVRVDVDRHPRVRERYNMGGFPSTVFCTPSGELVTGAMYLGPDGMRQVLDRVREAWTDRGDAAGRVPRALADDPTPEGPVDTHIEEHLAGQLDEKYDDRFAGWGDGTKFPMPRTIEFALKRSRRQAVETLRTLAETLFDDVEGGFFRYAEGRDWSDPHHEKLLDTNAALVRAFANGYLYTGDDALLDPARRTQAFLAERLWNGAAFGGSVGPGDGSSVGPDDGEEYYELDADGRADHAGPRRDLTAYAGANALAADALLTLTAYTDDESARDYAVRTLDYLDSRLVDDDGVVAHFEAGEETGETLLLEDHARVVAAFGRARQVLGDDRYLDRARVVADATLDELQAGDGAFRDGPASGAGLLDRPLRPLDANVEMADALCDLAAVTGEDAYEDAARNAVGAFAGAWDRIGVQVAGYGSVAARLTRPTLVVAVGAPAGSDLHRAALRVADHEKVVVPDAPAVSADAATVRLGDRERTVTTPDQLMTAVSDLTDGA
;
A
#
# COMPACT_ATOMS: atom_id res chain seq x y z
N MET A 1 5.28 4.95 -22.99
CA MET A 1 5.80 3.69 -23.57
C MET A 1 5.62 3.75 -25.08
N THR A 2 6.70 3.73 -25.84
CA THR A 2 6.65 3.41 -27.28
C THR A 2 6.65 1.89 -27.40
N ASP A 3 5.49 1.30 -27.70
CA ASP A 3 5.19 -0.13 -27.86
C ASP A 3 5.89 -0.81 -29.08
N ASP A 4 6.97 -0.20 -29.60
CA ASP A 4 7.56 -0.51 -30.92
C ASP A 4 8.14 -1.95 -31.04
N GLU A 5 8.25 -2.67 -29.92
CA GLU A 5 8.78 -4.04 -29.86
C GLU A 5 7.69 -5.11 -30.02
N THR A 6 6.45 -4.81 -29.61
CA THR A 6 5.33 -5.75 -29.77
C THR A 6 4.67 -5.51 -31.13
N ARG A 7 4.33 -6.57 -31.86
CA ARG A 7 3.63 -6.45 -33.15
C ARG A 7 2.10 -6.36 -32.99
N VAL A 8 1.64 -6.24 -31.75
CA VAL A 8 0.25 -6.13 -31.35
C VAL A 8 -0.14 -4.65 -31.41
N GLU A 9 -1.32 -4.36 -31.96
CA GLU A 9 -1.84 -3.01 -32.08
C GLU A 9 -2.50 -2.58 -30.76
N TRP A 10 -1.74 -2.31 -29.70
CA TRP A 10 -2.32 -1.99 -28.40
C TRP A 10 -3.17 -0.71 -28.41
N ARG A 11 -4.40 -0.81 -27.87
CA ARG A 11 -5.22 0.33 -27.47
C ARG A 11 -4.88 0.73 -26.02
N ARG A 12 -5.06 2.01 -25.70
CA ARG A 12 -5.05 2.48 -24.30
C ARG A 12 -6.35 2.07 -23.61
N TRP A 13 -6.29 1.92 -22.29
CA TRP A 13 -7.50 1.77 -21.48
C TRP A 13 -8.42 2.99 -21.62
N GLY A 14 -9.69 2.75 -21.92
CA GLY A 14 -10.69 3.79 -22.06
C GLY A 14 -11.99 3.27 -22.69
N PRO A 15 -13.11 4.01 -22.59
CA PRO A 15 -14.38 3.62 -23.18
C PRO A 15 -14.28 3.30 -24.68
N GLU A 16 -13.42 4.02 -25.40
CA GLU A 16 -13.24 3.90 -26.84
C GLU A 16 -12.82 2.48 -27.27
N ALA A 17 -11.98 1.81 -26.48
CA ALA A 17 -11.53 0.45 -26.78
C ALA A 17 -12.66 -0.58 -26.62
N PHE A 18 -13.53 -0.39 -25.63
CA PHE A 18 -14.67 -1.27 -25.40
C PHE A 18 -15.80 -1.00 -26.42
N GLU A 19 -16.01 0.26 -26.80
CA GLU A 19 -16.92 0.62 -27.91
C GLU A 19 -16.44 0.06 -29.26
N GLU A 20 -15.13 0.07 -29.51
CA GLU A 20 -14.54 -0.58 -30.69
C GLU A 20 -14.81 -2.09 -30.68
N ALA A 21 -14.63 -2.75 -29.52
CA ALA A 21 -14.86 -4.18 -29.37
C ALA A 21 -16.32 -4.56 -29.63
N ASP A 22 -17.27 -3.77 -29.12
CA ASP A 22 -18.71 -3.96 -29.35
C ASP A 22 -19.05 -3.78 -30.84
N ALA A 23 -18.58 -2.68 -31.45
CA ALA A 23 -18.81 -2.40 -32.86
C ALA A 23 -18.21 -3.46 -33.80
N ALA A 24 -17.07 -4.03 -33.43
CA ALA A 24 -16.40 -5.10 -34.17
C ALA A 24 -16.97 -6.50 -33.88
N GLY A 25 -17.79 -6.67 -32.84
CA GLY A 25 -18.28 -7.98 -32.38
C GLY A 25 -17.15 -8.90 -31.89
N LYS A 26 -16.11 -8.33 -31.30
CA LYS A 26 -14.88 -9.02 -30.87
C LYS A 26 -14.71 -8.98 -29.35
N PRO A 27 -14.15 -10.02 -28.73
CA PRO A 27 -13.73 -9.96 -27.33
C PRO A 27 -12.53 -9.01 -27.16
N VAL A 28 -12.35 -8.54 -25.94
CA VAL A 28 -11.22 -7.70 -25.53
C VAL A 28 -10.13 -8.58 -24.91
N LEU A 29 -8.88 -8.34 -25.27
CA LEU A 29 -7.70 -8.89 -24.59
C LEU A 29 -7.07 -7.76 -23.77
N LEU A 30 -7.12 -7.85 -22.44
CA LEU A 30 -6.42 -6.94 -21.53
C LEU A 30 -5.07 -7.53 -21.17
N SER A 31 -4.00 -6.77 -21.40
CA SER A 31 -2.68 -7.06 -20.86
C SER A 31 -2.37 -6.06 -19.74
N LEU A 32 -2.46 -6.52 -18.50
CA LEU A 32 -2.06 -5.77 -17.31
C LEU A 32 -0.55 -5.90 -17.12
N THR A 33 0.13 -4.77 -17.18
CA THR A 33 1.58 -4.63 -17.13
C THR A 33 1.98 -3.59 -16.09
N ALA A 34 3.25 -3.57 -15.70
CA ALA A 34 3.85 -2.55 -14.86
C ALA A 34 5.26 -2.24 -15.35
N THR A 35 5.71 -0.98 -15.17
CA THR A 35 7.06 -0.56 -15.61
C THR A 35 8.17 -1.35 -14.91
N TRP A 36 7.91 -1.83 -13.70
CA TRP A 36 8.85 -2.59 -12.90
C TRP A 36 8.80 -4.10 -13.11
N CYS A 37 7.78 -4.64 -13.77
CA CYS A 37 7.55 -6.08 -13.83
C CYS A 37 8.43 -6.78 -14.88
N ASP A 38 9.33 -7.66 -14.45
CA ASP A 38 10.21 -8.39 -15.38
C ASP A 38 9.47 -9.34 -16.31
N GLY A 39 8.65 -10.23 -15.75
CA GLY A 39 7.88 -11.18 -16.53
C GLY A 39 6.95 -10.51 -17.55
N CYS A 40 6.57 -9.24 -17.34
CA CYS A 40 5.79 -8.47 -18.29
C CYS A 40 6.60 -8.12 -19.55
N HIS A 41 7.85 -7.67 -19.37
CA HIS A 41 8.75 -7.33 -20.47
C HIS A 41 9.25 -8.58 -21.20
N GLU A 42 9.54 -9.66 -20.48
CA GLU A 42 9.88 -10.95 -21.07
C GLU A 42 8.73 -11.45 -21.98
N MET A 43 7.49 -11.38 -21.48
CA MET A 43 6.32 -11.78 -22.27
C MET A 43 6.09 -10.88 -23.50
N ASP A 44 6.42 -9.59 -23.42
CA ASP A 44 6.36 -8.67 -24.57
C ASP A 44 7.28 -9.13 -25.70
N VAL A 45 8.52 -9.52 -25.38
CA VAL A 45 9.51 -9.99 -26.37
C VAL A 45 9.16 -11.38 -26.89
N GLU A 46 8.99 -12.35 -25.98
CA GLU A 46 8.88 -13.74 -26.37
C GLU A 46 7.53 -14.08 -26.99
N THR A 47 6.45 -13.51 -26.46
CA THR A 47 5.08 -13.89 -26.81
C THR A 47 4.43 -12.88 -27.72
N TYR A 48 4.34 -11.61 -27.33
CA TYR A 48 3.69 -10.58 -28.17
C TYR A 48 4.57 -10.11 -29.34
N GLY A 49 5.88 -10.34 -29.27
CA GLY A 49 6.81 -10.16 -30.39
C GLY A 49 6.68 -11.24 -31.46
N GLU A 50 6.07 -12.39 -31.16
CA GLU A 50 5.92 -13.48 -32.12
C GLU A 50 4.91 -13.12 -33.22
N PRO A 51 5.29 -13.18 -34.51
CA PRO A 51 4.48 -12.59 -35.58
C PRO A 51 3.08 -13.21 -35.77
N ARG A 52 2.94 -14.52 -35.54
CA ARG A 52 1.66 -15.24 -35.71
C ARG A 52 0.74 -14.99 -34.53
N ILE A 53 1.28 -14.91 -33.32
CA ILE A 53 0.51 -14.57 -32.11
C ILE A 53 -0.02 -13.15 -32.25
N ALA A 54 0.86 -12.19 -32.59
CA ALA A 54 0.44 -10.81 -32.77
C ALA A 54 -0.64 -10.64 -33.85
N ALA A 55 -0.49 -11.32 -35.00
CA ALA A 55 -1.50 -11.34 -36.04
C ALA A 55 -2.84 -11.91 -35.54
N ASN A 56 -2.82 -13.06 -34.85
CA ASN A 56 -4.03 -13.66 -34.28
C ASN A 56 -4.71 -12.74 -33.25
N VAL A 57 -3.92 -12.02 -32.44
CA VAL A 57 -4.47 -11.05 -31.48
C VAL A 57 -5.15 -9.90 -32.21
N ASN A 58 -4.48 -9.28 -33.19
CA ASN A 58 -5.04 -8.14 -33.94
C ASN A 58 -6.28 -8.54 -34.77
N ASP A 59 -6.28 -9.75 -35.34
CA ASP A 59 -7.36 -10.22 -36.21
C ASP A 59 -8.64 -10.58 -35.44
N ASP A 60 -8.53 -11.14 -34.23
CA ASP A 60 -9.67 -11.73 -33.50
C ASP A 60 -10.07 -10.96 -32.23
N PHE A 61 -9.23 -10.07 -31.72
CA PHE A 61 -9.44 -9.37 -30.45
C PHE A 61 -9.31 -7.86 -30.61
N VAL A 62 -9.81 -7.11 -29.63
CA VAL A 62 -9.37 -5.74 -29.39
C VAL A 62 -8.35 -5.77 -28.25
N PRO A 63 -7.03 -5.66 -28.54
CA PRO A 63 -6.00 -5.70 -27.52
C PRO A 63 -5.87 -4.35 -26.81
N VAL A 64 -5.92 -4.36 -25.49
CA VAL A 64 -5.80 -3.19 -24.61
C VAL A 64 -4.65 -3.41 -23.64
N ARG A 65 -3.75 -2.43 -23.57
CA ARG A 65 -2.62 -2.46 -22.64
C ARG A 65 -2.88 -1.51 -21.47
N VAL A 66 -2.67 -2.00 -20.25
CA VAL A 66 -3.01 -1.29 -19.02
C VAL A 66 -1.79 -1.26 -18.11
N ASP A 67 -1.29 -0.06 -17.82
CA ASP A 67 -0.33 0.16 -16.73
C ASP A 67 -1.10 0.17 -15.40
N VAL A 68 -0.81 -0.82 -14.56
CA VAL A 68 -1.56 -1.05 -13.31
C VAL A 68 -1.27 -0.05 -12.22
N ASP A 69 -0.11 0.61 -12.26
CA ASP A 69 0.23 1.68 -11.31
C ASP A 69 -0.54 2.96 -11.65
N ARG A 70 -0.93 3.14 -12.93
CA ARG A 70 -1.77 4.27 -13.35
C ARG A 70 -3.26 3.99 -13.27
N HIS A 71 -3.65 2.72 -13.30
CA HIS A 71 -5.04 2.26 -13.28
C HIS A 71 -5.30 1.24 -12.15
N PRO A 72 -5.14 1.63 -10.88
CA PRO A 72 -5.27 0.73 -9.74
C PRO A 72 -6.67 0.08 -9.64
N ARG A 73 -7.74 0.77 -10.05
CA ARG A 73 -9.09 0.17 -10.06
C ARG A 73 -9.27 -0.91 -11.13
N VAL A 74 -8.55 -0.80 -12.24
CA VAL A 74 -8.49 -1.86 -13.27
C VAL A 74 -7.69 -3.05 -12.73
N ARG A 75 -6.56 -2.77 -12.05
CA ARG A 75 -5.75 -3.79 -11.35
C ARG A 75 -6.62 -4.65 -10.43
N GLU A 76 -7.38 -4.05 -9.52
CA GLU A 76 -8.18 -4.78 -8.52
C GLU A 76 -9.30 -5.63 -9.13
N ARG A 77 -9.76 -5.31 -10.35
CA ARG A 77 -10.86 -6.05 -11.01
C ARG A 77 -10.38 -7.19 -11.90
N TYR A 78 -9.20 -7.02 -12.49
CA TYR A 78 -8.73 -7.89 -13.58
C TYR A 78 -7.40 -8.59 -13.28
N ASN A 79 -6.74 -8.33 -12.14
CA ASN A 79 -5.53 -9.07 -11.76
C ASN A 79 -5.83 -10.56 -11.53
N MET A 80 -4.99 -11.43 -12.08
CA MET A 80 -5.13 -12.90 -12.04
C MET A 80 -4.25 -13.57 -10.97
N GLY A 81 -3.87 -12.82 -9.93
CA GLY A 81 -3.04 -13.26 -8.81
C GLY A 81 -1.57 -12.81 -8.87
N GLY A 82 -1.18 -12.05 -9.90
CA GLY A 82 0.20 -11.61 -10.12
C GLY A 82 0.37 -10.83 -11.42
N PHE A 83 1.61 -10.47 -11.73
CA PHE A 83 1.98 -9.81 -12.97
C PHE A 83 3.00 -10.64 -13.75
N PRO A 84 2.93 -10.67 -15.09
CA PRO A 84 1.87 -10.09 -15.92
C PRO A 84 0.51 -10.78 -15.71
N SER A 85 -0.58 -10.06 -16.01
CA SER A 85 -1.93 -10.62 -16.05
C SER A 85 -2.51 -10.47 -17.45
N THR A 86 -2.85 -11.59 -18.08
CA THR A 86 -3.50 -11.65 -19.40
C THR A 86 -4.96 -12.03 -19.23
N VAL A 87 -5.86 -11.15 -19.65
CA VAL A 87 -7.30 -11.28 -19.38
C VAL A 87 -8.08 -11.19 -20.68
N PHE A 88 -9.09 -12.03 -20.80
CA PHE A 88 -10.04 -12.01 -21.90
C PHE A 88 -11.41 -11.67 -21.35
N CYS A 89 -12.04 -10.63 -21.89
CA CYS A 89 -13.36 -10.18 -21.48
C CYS A 89 -14.26 -9.85 -22.67
N THR A 90 -15.56 -9.77 -22.40
CA THR A 90 -16.57 -9.31 -23.36
C THR A 90 -16.39 -7.81 -23.64
N PRO A 91 -17.04 -7.24 -24.68
CA PRO A 91 -17.13 -5.80 -24.88
C PRO A 91 -17.73 -5.02 -23.69
N SER A 92 -18.54 -5.67 -22.85
CA SER A 92 -19.02 -5.10 -21.58
C SER A 92 -18.00 -5.22 -20.43
N GLY A 93 -16.83 -5.81 -20.67
CA GLY A 93 -15.78 -6.01 -19.67
C GLY A 93 -15.97 -7.22 -18.75
N GLU A 94 -16.99 -8.05 -18.97
CA GLU A 94 -17.22 -9.26 -18.17
C GLU A 94 -16.16 -10.32 -18.45
N LEU A 95 -15.65 -10.96 -17.40
CA LEU A 95 -14.51 -11.86 -17.47
C LEU A 95 -14.89 -13.16 -18.19
N VAL A 96 -14.21 -13.48 -19.29
CA VAL A 96 -14.33 -14.79 -19.97
C VAL A 96 -13.33 -15.78 -19.36
N THR A 97 -12.05 -15.40 -19.32
CA THR A 97 -10.97 -16.17 -18.70
C THR A 97 -9.75 -15.27 -18.49
N GLY A 98 -8.79 -15.73 -17.68
CA GLY A 98 -7.49 -15.07 -17.55
C GLY A 98 -6.41 -16.04 -17.11
N ALA A 99 -5.16 -15.59 -17.23
CA ALA A 99 -3.96 -16.26 -16.79
C ALA A 99 -2.91 -15.22 -16.38
N MET A 100 -1.85 -15.65 -15.70
CA MET A 100 -0.67 -14.81 -15.47
C MET A 100 0.22 -14.81 -16.74
N TYR A 101 1.53 -14.99 -16.58
CA TYR A 101 2.46 -15.17 -17.69
C TYR A 101 2.03 -16.30 -18.62
N LEU A 102 2.07 -16.04 -19.92
CA LEU A 102 1.79 -16.99 -20.98
C LEU A 102 2.90 -16.94 -22.02
N GLY A 103 3.72 -17.99 -22.09
CA GLY A 103 4.64 -18.18 -23.21
C GLY A 103 3.90 -18.46 -24.53
N PRO A 104 4.61 -18.52 -25.68
CA PRO A 104 4.00 -18.55 -27.00
C PRO A 104 2.96 -19.66 -27.23
N ASP A 105 3.25 -20.87 -26.76
CA ASP A 105 2.34 -22.01 -26.93
C ASP A 105 1.11 -21.92 -26.01
N GLY A 106 1.29 -21.38 -24.80
CA GLY A 106 0.19 -21.10 -23.87
C GLY A 106 -0.75 -20.03 -24.42
N MET A 107 -0.18 -18.96 -25.00
CA MET A 107 -0.94 -17.90 -25.66
C MET A 107 -1.74 -18.44 -26.84
N ARG A 108 -1.14 -19.23 -27.74
CA ARG A 108 -1.88 -19.88 -28.85
C ARG A 108 -3.08 -20.69 -28.36
N GLN A 109 -2.86 -21.54 -27.35
CA GLN A 109 -3.92 -22.38 -26.79
C GLN A 109 -5.03 -21.59 -26.11
N VAL A 110 -4.73 -20.46 -25.46
CA VAL A 110 -5.79 -19.63 -24.85
C VAL A 110 -6.56 -18.85 -25.91
N LEU A 111 -5.89 -18.29 -26.93
CA LEU A 111 -6.55 -17.58 -28.03
C LEU A 111 -7.56 -18.48 -28.75
N ASP A 112 -7.18 -19.72 -29.07
CA ASP A 112 -8.07 -20.69 -29.72
C ASP A 112 -9.27 -21.04 -28.83
N ARG A 113 -9.06 -21.29 -27.54
CA ARG A 113 -10.14 -21.58 -26.58
C ARG A 113 -11.11 -20.41 -26.42
N VAL A 114 -10.60 -19.17 -26.38
CA VAL A 114 -11.46 -17.99 -26.27
C VAL A 114 -12.23 -17.75 -27.56
N ARG A 115 -11.62 -17.96 -28.72
CA ARG A 115 -12.31 -17.88 -30.03
C ARG A 115 -13.47 -18.88 -30.12
N GLU A 116 -13.24 -20.12 -29.69
CA GLU A 116 -14.28 -21.15 -29.64
C GLU A 116 -15.42 -20.76 -28.69
N ALA A 117 -15.09 -20.31 -27.47
CA ALA A 117 -16.08 -19.89 -26.48
C ALA A 117 -16.88 -18.65 -26.95
N TRP A 118 -16.22 -17.67 -27.57
CA TRP A 118 -16.84 -16.47 -28.12
C TRP A 118 -17.77 -16.79 -29.30
N THR A 119 -17.35 -17.68 -30.19
CA THR A 119 -18.17 -18.12 -31.34
C THR A 119 -19.44 -18.84 -30.88
N ASP A 120 -19.35 -19.66 -29.83
CA ASP A 120 -20.48 -20.43 -29.30
C ASP A 120 -21.45 -19.58 -28.46
N ARG A 121 -20.92 -18.69 -27.60
CA ARG A 121 -21.73 -18.02 -26.57
C ARG A 121 -21.77 -16.49 -26.67
N GLY A 122 -20.88 -15.86 -27.43
CA GLY A 122 -20.74 -14.39 -27.46
C GLY A 122 -20.61 -13.82 -26.04
N ASP A 123 -21.39 -12.79 -25.74
CA ASP A 123 -21.41 -12.13 -24.43
C ASP A 123 -21.72 -13.10 -23.26
N ALA A 124 -22.50 -14.16 -23.51
CA ALA A 124 -22.81 -15.15 -22.46
C ALA A 124 -21.60 -16.00 -22.04
N ALA A 125 -20.44 -15.81 -22.66
CA ALA A 125 -19.17 -16.37 -22.17
C ALA A 125 -18.60 -15.59 -20.97
N GLY A 126 -18.99 -14.33 -20.79
CA GLY A 126 -18.54 -13.46 -19.70
C GLY A 126 -19.24 -13.76 -18.38
N ARG A 127 -18.56 -13.39 -17.28
CA ARG A 127 -19.17 -13.30 -15.96
C ARG A 127 -18.56 -12.16 -15.16
N VAL A 128 -19.39 -11.52 -14.33
CA VAL A 128 -18.92 -10.58 -13.31
C VAL A 128 -18.28 -11.37 -12.16
N PRO A 129 -17.04 -11.07 -11.76
CA PRO A 129 -16.43 -11.62 -10.55
C PRO A 129 -17.32 -11.41 -9.32
N ARG A 130 -17.39 -12.41 -8.43
CA ARG A 130 -18.26 -12.36 -7.24
C ARG A 130 -17.98 -11.15 -6.33
N ALA A 131 -16.73 -10.72 -6.22
CA ALA A 131 -16.36 -9.56 -5.42
C ALA A 131 -16.95 -8.23 -5.93
N LEU A 132 -17.37 -8.19 -7.20
CA LEU A 132 -18.00 -7.06 -7.87
C LEU A 132 -19.52 -7.23 -8.00
N ALA A 133 -20.07 -8.34 -7.46
CA ALA A 133 -21.50 -8.47 -7.31
C ALA A 133 -21.96 -7.50 -6.21
N ASP A 134 -23.17 -6.95 -6.34
CA ASP A 134 -23.84 -6.14 -5.31
C ASP A 134 -24.32 -7.00 -4.12
N ASP A 135 -23.53 -8.01 -3.73
CA ASP A 135 -23.75 -8.82 -2.55
C ASP A 135 -23.60 -7.93 -1.30
N PRO A 136 -24.41 -8.15 -0.25
CA PRO A 136 -24.24 -7.45 1.02
C PRO A 136 -22.91 -7.84 1.66
N THR A 137 -22.29 -6.89 2.35
CA THR A 137 -21.08 -7.16 3.13
C THR A 137 -21.40 -8.13 4.27
N PRO A 138 -20.42 -8.93 4.75
CA PRO A 138 -20.62 -9.80 5.90
C PRO A 138 -20.57 -8.96 7.18
N GLU A 139 -21.59 -8.15 7.44
CA GLU A 139 -21.68 -7.27 8.60
C GLU A 139 -21.69 -8.08 9.91
N GLY A 140 -21.01 -7.56 10.94
CA GLY A 140 -21.00 -8.15 12.27
C GLY A 140 -20.56 -7.16 13.37
N PRO A 141 -20.63 -7.57 14.65
CA PRO A 141 -20.16 -6.75 15.74
C PRO A 141 -18.62 -6.60 15.74
N VAL A 142 -18.13 -5.40 16.01
CA VAL A 142 -16.71 -5.16 16.27
C VAL A 142 -16.43 -5.48 17.73
N ASP A 143 -15.78 -6.62 17.99
CA ASP A 143 -15.43 -7.09 19.34
C ASP A 143 -14.02 -7.68 19.40
N THR A 144 -13.60 -8.14 20.59
CA THR A 144 -12.23 -8.61 20.83
C THR A 144 -11.89 -9.92 20.11
N HIS A 145 -12.87 -10.71 19.66
CA HIS A 145 -12.61 -11.97 18.97
C HIS A 145 -11.87 -11.76 17.64
N ILE A 146 -12.09 -10.61 16.99
CA ILE A 146 -11.39 -10.24 15.75
C ILE A 146 -9.87 -10.20 15.97
N GLU A 147 -9.44 -9.49 17.02
CA GLU A 147 -8.02 -9.39 17.36
C GLU A 147 -7.47 -10.73 17.85
N GLU A 148 -8.23 -11.44 18.70
CA GLU A 148 -7.83 -12.76 19.24
C GLU A 148 -7.60 -13.78 18.13
N HIS A 149 -8.45 -13.79 17.11
CA HIS A 149 -8.30 -14.65 15.93
C HIS A 149 -7.02 -14.35 15.15
N LEU A 150 -6.79 -13.08 14.82
CA LEU A 150 -5.60 -12.68 14.06
C LEU A 150 -4.32 -12.87 14.87
N ALA A 151 -4.36 -12.68 16.19
CA ALA A 151 -3.25 -13.04 17.07
C ALA A 151 -2.98 -14.55 17.06
N GLY A 152 -4.02 -15.39 17.06
CA GLY A 152 -3.87 -16.84 16.87
C GLY A 152 -3.28 -17.21 15.51
N GLN A 153 -3.66 -16.51 14.44
CA GLN A 153 -3.09 -16.70 13.10
C GLN A 153 -1.59 -16.38 13.03
N LEU A 154 -1.09 -15.47 13.89
CA LEU A 154 0.35 -15.22 13.97
C LEU A 154 1.10 -16.51 14.30
N ASP A 155 0.64 -17.26 15.31
CA ASP A 155 1.29 -18.52 15.71
C ASP A 155 1.04 -19.65 14.70
N GLU A 156 -0.18 -19.77 14.17
CA GLU A 156 -0.53 -20.86 13.25
C GLU A 156 0.18 -20.77 11.90
N LYS A 157 0.49 -19.55 11.44
CA LYS A 157 1.09 -19.30 10.13
C LYS A 157 2.56 -18.94 10.18
N TYR A 158 3.14 -18.72 11.37
CA TYR A 158 4.55 -18.40 11.50
C TYR A 158 5.43 -19.58 11.11
N ASP A 159 6.50 -19.28 10.39
CA ASP A 159 7.50 -20.26 10.02
C ASP A 159 8.68 -20.21 10.98
N ASP A 160 8.68 -21.04 12.04
CA ASP A 160 9.76 -21.05 13.03
C ASP A 160 11.14 -21.41 12.45
N ARG A 161 11.21 -21.94 11.22
CA ARG A 161 12.51 -22.28 10.59
C ARG A 161 13.11 -21.10 9.83
N PHE A 162 12.29 -20.31 9.14
CA PHE A 162 12.74 -19.26 8.23
C PHE A 162 12.20 -17.87 8.58
N ALA A 163 11.47 -17.73 9.68
CA ALA A 163 10.73 -16.53 10.06
C ALA A 163 9.70 -16.08 9.00
N GLY A 164 8.91 -15.07 9.37
CA GLY A 164 7.76 -14.61 8.59
C GLY A 164 6.59 -15.60 8.57
N TRP A 165 5.57 -15.27 7.80
CA TRP A 165 4.30 -16.01 7.76
C TRP A 165 4.06 -16.66 6.39
N GLY A 166 3.50 -17.88 6.40
CA GLY A 166 3.25 -18.69 5.21
C GLY A 166 4.31 -19.76 4.95
N ASP A 167 3.98 -20.72 4.07
CA ASP A 167 4.75 -21.95 3.80
C ASP A 167 5.27 -22.09 2.36
N GLY A 168 4.98 -21.11 1.49
CA GLY A 168 5.47 -21.01 0.11
C GLY A 168 6.28 -19.73 -0.11
N THR A 169 6.00 -19.04 -1.22
CA THR A 169 6.53 -17.70 -1.55
C THR A 169 6.45 -16.76 -0.35
N LYS A 170 7.56 -16.08 -0.05
CA LYS A 170 7.71 -15.22 1.14
C LYS A 170 7.60 -13.76 0.76
N PHE A 171 6.67 -13.07 1.41
CA PHE A 171 6.47 -11.63 1.31
C PHE A 171 6.87 -10.94 2.63
N PRO A 172 7.34 -9.68 2.59
CA PRO A 172 7.79 -8.97 3.79
C PRO A 172 6.68 -8.68 4.82
N MET A 173 5.42 -8.55 4.40
CA MET A 173 4.24 -8.34 5.27
C MET A 173 4.42 -7.27 6.39
N PRO A 174 4.81 -6.01 6.07
CA PRO A 174 5.11 -4.99 7.07
C PRO A 174 3.96 -4.71 8.04
N ARG A 175 2.69 -4.70 7.59
CA ARG A 175 1.52 -4.53 8.47
C ARG A 175 1.35 -5.69 9.46
N THR A 176 1.64 -6.92 9.04
CA THR A 176 1.63 -8.10 9.91
C THR A 176 2.74 -8.02 10.94
N ILE A 177 3.94 -7.57 10.53
CA ILE A 177 5.05 -7.30 11.45
C ILE A 177 4.64 -6.28 12.51
N GLU A 178 4.02 -5.17 12.11
CA GLU A 178 3.55 -4.13 13.04
C GLU A 178 2.51 -4.68 14.02
N PHE A 179 1.49 -5.39 13.54
CA PHE A 179 0.51 -6.08 14.41
C PHE A 179 1.20 -7.03 15.40
N ALA A 180 2.19 -7.79 14.93
CA ALA A 180 2.97 -8.72 15.73
C ALA A 180 3.91 -8.02 16.74
N LEU A 181 4.40 -6.80 16.50
CA LEU A 181 5.26 -6.09 17.47
C LEU A 181 4.59 -5.94 18.85
N LYS A 182 3.27 -5.78 18.89
CA LYS A 182 2.47 -5.73 20.13
C LYS A 182 2.09 -7.11 20.67
N ARG A 183 1.81 -8.08 19.79
CA ARG A 183 1.14 -9.35 20.16
C ARG A 183 2.09 -10.54 20.22
N SER A 184 3.14 -10.53 19.40
CA SER A 184 4.21 -11.53 19.34
C SER A 184 5.54 -10.89 18.95
N ARG A 185 6.08 -10.06 19.84
CA ARG A 185 7.29 -9.25 19.59
C ARG A 185 8.47 -10.08 19.09
N ARG A 186 8.62 -11.31 19.59
CA ARG A 186 9.66 -12.24 19.16
C ARG A 186 9.57 -12.53 17.66
N GLN A 187 8.40 -12.95 17.17
CA GLN A 187 8.17 -13.27 15.75
C GLN A 187 8.40 -12.04 14.86
N ALA A 188 7.92 -10.88 15.30
CA ALA A 188 8.13 -9.62 14.57
C ALA A 188 9.63 -9.27 14.42
N VAL A 189 10.38 -9.30 15.51
CA VAL A 189 11.81 -8.95 15.52
C VAL A 189 12.65 -9.99 14.77
N GLU A 190 12.35 -11.29 14.91
CA GLU A 190 13.01 -12.34 14.12
C GLU A 190 12.76 -12.13 12.62
N THR A 191 11.51 -11.84 12.22
CA THR A 191 11.17 -11.58 10.81
C THR A 191 11.91 -10.35 10.28
N LEU A 192 11.92 -9.22 11.01
CA LEU A 192 12.66 -8.02 10.60
C LEU A 192 14.15 -8.30 10.38
N ARG A 193 14.79 -9.09 11.26
CA ARG A 193 16.19 -9.48 11.09
C ARG A 193 16.40 -10.35 9.85
N THR A 194 15.52 -11.33 9.61
CA THR A 194 15.59 -12.14 8.39
C THR A 194 15.42 -11.30 7.14
N LEU A 195 14.50 -10.32 7.13
CA LEU A 195 14.35 -9.40 6.00
C LEU A 195 15.60 -8.56 5.74
N ALA A 196 16.25 -8.07 6.80
CA ALA A 196 17.51 -7.36 6.70
C ALA A 196 18.66 -8.23 6.17
N GLU A 197 18.59 -9.55 6.33
CA GLU A 197 19.61 -10.49 5.85
C GLU A 197 19.33 -11.02 4.43
N THR A 198 18.08 -10.96 3.95
CA THR A 198 17.65 -11.71 2.75
C THR A 198 17.08 -10.84 1.64
N LEU A 199 16.29 -9.81 1.97
CA LEU A 199 15.66 -8.93 0.97
C LEU A 199 16.28 -7.54 0.92
N PHE A 200 17.07 -7.16 1.91
CA PHE A 200 17.72 -5.86 1.95
C PHE A 200 18.93 -5.82 1.02
N ASP A 201 19.02 -4.77 0.20
CA ASP A 201 20.14 -4.57 -0.70
C ASP A 201 21.28 -3.84 0.04
N ASP A 202 22.32 -4.60 0.39
CA ASP A 202 23.49 -4.10 1.10
C ASP A 202 24.42 -3.20 0.27
N VAL A 203 24.17 -3.02 -1.04
CA VAL A 203 24.96 -2.11 -1.87
C VAL A 203 24.28 -0.75 -1.96
N GLU A 204 23.01 -0.71 -2.37
CA GLU A 204 22.29 0.54 -2.65
C GLU A 204 21.22 0.92 -1.62
N GLY A 205 20.96 0.04 -0.65
CA GLY A 205 19.83 0.17 0.27
C GLY A 205 18.50 -0.18 -0.39
N GLY A 206 17.43 -0.10 0.40
CA GLY A 206 16.11 -0.55 -0.01
C GLY A 206 15.97 -2.07 0.02
N PHE A 207 14.72 -2.52 -0.11
CA PHE A 207 14.31 -3.91 -0.06
C PHE A 207 13.73 -4.35 -1.39
N PHE A 208 14.11 -5.55 -1.80
CA PHE A 208 13.50 -6.33 -2.88
C PHE A 208 12.07 -6.75 -2.52
N ARG A 209 11.26 -7.01 -3.54
CA ARG A 209 9.80 -7.09 -3.40
C ARG A 209 9.34 -8.30 -2.59
N TYR A 210 9.87 -9.47 -2.90
CA TYR A 210 9.56 -10.76 -2.25
C TYR A 210 10.57 -11.83 -2.68
N ALA A 211 10.45 -13.04 -2.13
CA ALA A 211 11.27 -14.20 -2.51
C ALA A 211 10.38 -15.40 -2.87
N GLU A 212 10.75 -16.16 -3.91
CA GLU A 212 9.98 -17.36 -4.30
C GLU A 212 10.15 -18.50 -3.30
N GLY A 213 11.36 -18.66 -2.78
CA GLY A 213 11.70 -19.68 -1.81
C GLY A 213 11.08 -19.44 -0.45
N ARG A 214 10.63 -20.54 0.19
CA ARG A 214 10.19 -20.52 1.59
C ARG A 214 11.30 -20.05 2.54
N ASP A 215 12.55 -20.28 2.18
CA ASP A 215 13.75 -19.87 2.91
C ASP A 215 14.29 -18.50 2.48
N TRP A 216 13.45 -17.70 1.81
CA TRP A 216 13.80 -16.40 1.25
C TRP A 216 14.82 -16.46 0.09
N SER A 217 14.98 -17.63 -0.54
CA SER A 217 15.76 -17.75 -1.79
C SER A 217 15.03 -17.14 -2.98
N ASP A 218 15.81 -16.81 -4.02
CA ASP A 218 15.31 -16.33 -5.32
C ASP A 218 14.48 -15.04 -5.16
N PRO A 219 15.13 -13.95 -4.71
CA PRO A 219 14.48 -12.65 -4.52
C PRO A 219 14.10 -12.02 -5.87
N HIS A 220 12.91 -11.43 -5.89
CA HIS A 220 12.42 -10.60 -6.98
C HIS A 220 12.88 -9.16 -6.75
N HIS A 221 13.82 -8.71 -7.58
CA HIS A 221 14.68 -7.55 -7.31
C HIS A 221 14.03 -6.17 -7.55
N GLU A 222 12.73 -6.11 -7.86
CA GLU A 222 12.03 -4.84 -7.95
C GLU A 222 11.98 -4.16 -6.59
N LYS A 223 12.08 -2.82 -6.60
CA LYS A 223 11.98 -2.00 -5.39
C LYS A 223 10.88 -0.97 -5.58
N LEU A 224 9.72 -1.26 -4.99
CA LEU A 224 8.56 -0.39 -5.04
C LEU A 224 8.57 0.60 -3.87
N LEU A 225 8.12 1.84 -4.11
CA LEU A 225 8.05 2.89 -3.10
C LEU A 225 7.17 2.49 -1.91
N ASP A 226 6.00 1.93 -2.17
CA ASP A 226 5.02 1.55 -1.15
C ASP A 226 5.57 0.47 -0.20
N THR A 227 6.21 -0.55 -0.76
CA THR A 227 6.84 -1.66 -0.04
C THR A 227 8.00 -1.16 0.82
N ASN A 228 8.87 -0.33 0.23
CA ASN A 228 10.01 0.23 0.93
C ASN A 228 9.61 1.23 2.02
N ALA A 229 8.62 2.09 1.77
CA ALA A 229 8.07 3.00 2.77
C ALA A 229 7.45 2.23 3.95
N ALA A 230 6.63 1.21 3.67
CA ALA A 230 6.05 0.37 4.71
C ALA A 230 7.13 -0.35 5.54
N LEU A 231 8.22 -0.80 4.91
CA LEU A 231 9.35 -1.41 5.60
C LEU A 231 10.15 -0.41 6.42
N VAL A 232 10.41 0.82 5.94
CA VAL A 232 11.00 1.89 6.77
C VAL A 232 10.20 2.08 8.05
N ARG A 233 8.86 2.15 7.94
CA ARG A 233 7.98 2.28 9.10
C ARG A 233 8.05 1.07 10.04
N ALA A 234 7.98 -0.15 9.50
CA ALA A 234 8.03 -1.38 10.29
C ALA A 234 9.37 -1.56 11.03
N PHE A 235 10.50 -1.26 10.38
CA PHE A 235 11.83 -1.29 11.01
C PHE A 235 12.00 -0.19 12.07
N ALA A 236 11.52 1.04 11.80
CA ALA A 236 11.50 2.11 12.80
C ALA A 236 10.63 1.75 14.03
N ASN A 237 9.49 1.10 13.82
CA ASN A 237 8.67 0.55 14.89
C ASN A 237 9.39 -0.58 15.62
N GLY A 238 10.10 -1.47 14.92
CA GLY A 238 10.97 -2.48 15.54
C GLY A 238 12.02 -1.86 16.46
N TYR A 239 12.67 -0.78 16.02
CA TYR A 239 13.60 0.01 16.83
C TYR A 239 12.91 0.61 18.07
N LEU A 240 11.71 1.18 17.93
CA LEU A 240 10.95 1.75 19.06
C LEU A 240 10.77 0.74 20.23
N TYR A 241 10.50 -0.52 19.94
CA TYR A 241 10.28 -1.54 20.98
C TYR A 241 11.56 -2.15 21.56
N THR A 242 12.69 -2.03 20.87
CA THR A 242 13.91 -2.79 21.18
C THR A 242 15.10 -1.92 21.55
N GLY A 243 15.17 -0.70 21.02
CA GLY A 243 16.37 0.13 21.03
C GLY A 243 17.55 -0.48 20.26
N ASP A 244 17.31 -1.48 19.42
CA ASP A 244 18.35 -2.21 18.69
C ASP A 244 18.71 -1.47 17.39
N ASP A 245 19.90 -0.87 17.36
CA ASP A 245 20.39 -0.13 16.19
C ASP A 245 20.50 -1.01 14.94
N ALA A 246 20.60 -2.35 15.07
CA ALA A 246 20.58 -3.27 13.94
C ALA A 246 19.23 -3.27 13.18
N LEU A 247 18.14 -2.85 13.83
CA LEU A 247 16.84 -2.62 13.18
C LEU A 247 16.73 -1.19 12.63
N LEU A 248 17.55 -0.26 13.10
CA LEU A 248 17.51 1.12 12.64
C LEU A 248 18.30 1.35 11.34
N ASP A 249 19.43 0.65 11.17
CA ASP A 249 20.29 0.81 9.99
C ASP A 249 19.56 0.52 8.65
N PRO A 250 18.80 -0.59 8.50
CA PRO A 250 18.06 -0.83 7.27
C PRO A 250 17.01 0.25 6.96
N ALA A 251 16.36 0.82 7.97
CA ALA A 251 15.41 1.92 7.80
C ALA A 251 16.10 3.20 7.28
N ARG A 252 17.24 3.57 7.86
CA ARG A 252 18.02 4.75 7.42
C ARG A 252 18.59 4.58 6.01
N ARG A 253 19.14 3.40 5.72
CA ARG A 253 19.70 3.11 4.39
C ARG A 253 18.62 3.01 3.32
N THR A 254 17.42 2.54 3.68
CA THR A 254 16.26 2.58 2.78
C THR A 254 15.78 4.01 2.56
N GLN A 255 15.76 4.86 3.59
CA GLN A 255 15.46 6.29 3.42
C GLN A 255 16.44 6.96 2.44
N ALA A 256 17.74 6.66 2.54
CA ALA A 256 18.75 7.15 1.61
C ALA A 256 18.51 6.62 0.18
N PHE A 257 18.21 5.32 0.03
CA PHE A 257 17.82 4.73 -1.26
C PHE A 257 16.63 5.47 -1.91
N LEU A 258 15.55 5.72 -1.16
CA LEU A 258 14.39 6.44 -1.66
C LEU A 258 14.78 7.84 -2.16
N ALA A 259 15.58 8.55 -1.38
CA ALA A 259 16.06 9.90 -1.71
C ALA A 259 16.99 9.93 -2.93
N GLU A 260 17.86 8.94 -3.08
CA GLU A 260 18.85 8.90 -4.16
C GLU A 260 18.30 8.33 -5.47
N ARG A 261 17.42 7.33 -5.39
CA ARG A 261 16.95 6.57 -6.56
C ARG A 261 15.57 6.95 -7.03
N LEU A 262 14.66 7.30 -6.12
CA LEU A 262 13.26 7.58 -6.44
C LEU A 262 12.90 9.06 -6.37
N TRP A 263 13.70 9.92 -5.75
CA TRP A 263 13.37 11.34 -5.71
C TRP A 263 13.45 11.98 -7.10
N ASN A 264 12.31 12.48 -7.61
CA ASN A 264 12.21 13.10 -8.93
C ASN A 264 12.47 14.62 -8.93
N GLY A 265 12.80 15.19 -7.77
CA GLY A 265 12.98 16.63 -7.56
C GLY A 265 11.89 17.27 -6.71
N ALA A 266 10.66 16.74 -6.76
CA ALA A 266 9.50 17.24 -6.05
C ALA A 266 8.85 16.21 -5.11
N ALA A 267 8.85 14.94 -5.51
CA ALA A 267 8.27 13.81 -4.78
C ALA A 267 9.03 12.51 -5.10
N PHE A 268 8.62 11.40 -4.50
CA PHE A 268 9.18 10.07 -4.82
C PHE A 268 8.44 9.43 -5.99
N GLY A 269 9.21 8.83 -6.90
CA GLY A 269 8.75 7.95 -7.97
C GLY A 269 8.27 6.60 -7.45
N GLY A 270 7.42 5.93 -8.22
CA GLY A 270 6.75 4.69 -7.82
C GLY A 270 7.66 3.47 -7.67
N SER A 271 8.70 3.32 -8.50
CA SER A 271 9.47 2.07 -8.52
C SER A 271 10.84 2.15 -9.17
N VAL A 272 11.72 1.26 -8.73
CA VAL A 272 12.87 0.78 -9.49
C VAL A 272 12.56 -0.64 -9.95
N GLY A 273 12.69 -0.90 -11.24
CA GLY A 273 12.53 -2.23 -11.82
C GLY A 273 13.68 -2.56 -12.77
N PRO A 274 13.71 -3.76 -13.34
CA PRO A 274 14.96 -4.30 -13.88
C PRO A 274 15.22 -3.83 -15.32
N GLY A 275 16.46 -4.05 -15.78
CA GLY A 275 16.97 -3.59 -17.09
C GLY A 275 17.30 -2.09 -17.18
N ASP A 276 18.13 -1.68 -18.13
CA ASP A 276 18.64 -0.30 -18.25
C ASP A 276 17.70 0.69 -19.00
N GLY A 277 16.48 0.24 -19.32
CA GLY A 277 15.54 1.00 -20.15
C GLY A 277 15.86 1.02 -21.65
N SER A 278 16.90 0.30 -22.09
CA SER A 278 17.38 0.20 -23.48
C SER A 278 17.81 -1.22 -23.93
N SER A 279 18.00 -2.16 -23.01
CA SER A 279 18.33 -3.56 -23.25
C SER A 279 17.24 -4.49 -22.71
N VAL A 280 16.93 -5.53 -23.48
CA VAL A 280 15.80 -6.47 -23.28
C VAL A 280 16.30 -7.89 -23.48
N GLY A 281 17.21 -8.32 -22.60
CA GLY A 281 17.54 -9.72 -22.38
C GLY A 281 16.84 -10.23 -21.11
N PRO A 282 16.41 -11.51 -21.07
CA PRO A 282 15.76 -12.10 -19.89
C PRO A 282 16.67 -12.12 -18.64
N ASP A 283 17.99 -11.97 -18.80
CA ASP A 283 18.97 -12.00 -17.71
C ASP A 283 19.52 -10.61 -17.32
N ASP A 284 19.20 -9.54 -18.08
CA ASP A 284 19.86 -8.22 -17.95
C ASP A 284 19.52 -7.51 -16.62
N GLY A 285 18.39 -7.86 -16.01
CA GLY A 285 17.93 -7.34 -14.71
C GLY A 285 18.59 -8.00 -13.51
N GLU A 286 18.81 -9.32 -13.57
CA GLU A 286 19.42 -10.11 -12.49
C GLU A 286 20.94 -9.88 -12.40
N GLU A 287 21.63 -9.82 -13.54
CA GLU A 287 23.09 -9.59 -13.58
C GLU A 287 23.49 -8.30 -12.86
N TYR A 288 22.66 -7.25 -12.93
CA TYR A 288 22.93 -5.98 -12.24
C TYR A 288 23.05 -6.15 -10.72
N TYR A 289 22.18 -6.96 -10.11
CA TYR A 289 22.16 -7.13 -8.67
C TYR A 289 23.24 -8.10 -8.16
N GLU A 290 23.87 -8.87 -9.05
CA GLU A 290 25.08 -9.66 -8.74
C GLU A 290 26.36 -8.80 -8.66
N LEU A 291 26.34 -7.58 -9.21
CA LEU A 291 27.49 -6.67 -9.18
C LEU A 291 27.73 -6.08 -7.79
N ASP A 292 29.01 -5.85 -7.48
CA ASP A 292 29.42 -5.08 -6.31
C ASP A 292 29.19 -3.57 -6.51
N ALA A 293 29.53 -2.76 -5.49
CA ALA A 293 29.32 -1.32 -5.52
C ALA A 293 30.01 -0.61 -6.71
N ASP A 294 31.24 -1.02 -7.03
CA ASP A 294 31.99 -0.44 -8.14
C ASP A 294 31.36 -0.84 -9.49
N GLY A 295 30.95 -2.12 -9.62
CA GLY A 295 30.25 -2.62 -10.81
C GLY A 295 28.92 -1.93 -11.05
N ARG A 296 28.09 -1.75 -10.01
CA ARG A 296 26.79 -1.05 -10.15
C ARG A 296 26.94 0.43 -10.48
N ALA A 297 28.01 1.07 -10.02
CA ALA A 297 28.29 2.48 -10.31
C ALA A 297 28.67 2.72 -11.79
N ASP A 298 29.32 1.74 -12.43
CA ASP A 298 29.72 1.80 -13.84
C ASP A 298 28.64 1.25 -14.81
N HIS A 299 27.55 0.68 -14.28
CA HIS A 299 26.41 0.19 -15.06
C HIS A 299 25.34 1.28 -15.27
N ALA A 300 24.56 1.20 -16.34
CA ALA A 300 23.47 2.16 -16.63
C ALA A 300 22.33 2.15 -15.58
N GLY A 301 22.34 1.15 -14.69
CA GLY A 301 21.41 0.97 -13.60
C GLY A 301 20.01 0.54 -14.03
N PRO A 302 19.19 0.07 -13.09
CA PRO A 302 17.82 -0.36 -13.34
C PRO A 302 16.91 0.78 -13.76
N ARG A 303 15.84 0.45 -14.51
CA ARG A 303 14.79 1.37 -14.92
C ARG A 303 14.08 1.95 -13.71
N ARG A 304 13.67 3.20 -13.84
CA ARG A 304 12.94 3.92 -12.79
C ARG A 304 11.64 4.48 -13.34
N ASP A 305 10.54 4.20 -12.65
CA ASP A 305 9.31 4.99 -12.79
C ASP A 305 9.37 6.13 -11.77
N LEU A 306 9.49 7.35 -12.29
CA LEU A 306 9.53 8.58 -11.50
C LEU A 306 8.16 9.26 -11.36
N THR A 307 7.08 8.60 -11.79
CA THR A 307 5.70 9.04 -11.56
C THR A 307 5.42 9.03 -10.06
N ALA A 308 4.94 10.16 -9.55
CA ALA A 308 4.63 10.33 -8.13
C ALA A 308 3.15 10.04 -7.87
N TYR A 309 2.88 8.83 -7.38
CA TYR A 309 1.53 8.38 -6.99
C TYR A 309 1.18 8.84 -5.57
N ALA A 310 -0.04 9.33 -5.37
CA ALA A 310 -0.49 9.97 -4.12
C ALA A 310 -0.35 9.04 -2.91
N GLY A 311 -0.96 7.86 -2.95
CA GLY A 311 -0.96 6.92 -1.84
C GLY A 311 0.45 6.44 -1.47
N ALA A 312 1.28 6.12 -2.46
CA ALA A 312 2.66 5.68 -2.23
C ALA A 312 3.53 6.80 -1.61
N ASN A 313 3.36 8.05 -2.07
CA ASN A 313 4.05 9.21 -1.49
C ASN A 313 3.55 9.56 -0.09
N ALA A 314 2.25 9.42 0.17
CA ALA A 314 1.68 9.63 1.50
C ALA A 314 2.21 8.58 2.49
N LEU A 315 2.28 7.31 2.10
CA LEU A 315 2.90 6.26 2.91
C LEU A 315 4.39 6.51 3.15
N ALA A 316 5.13 7.02 2.14
CA ALA A 316 6.51 7.44 2.32
C ALA A 316 6.63 8.58 3.33
N ALA A 317 5.78 9.61 3.26
CA ALA A 317 5.77 10.69 4.23
C ALA A 317 5.47 10.20 5.66
N ASP A 318 4.48 9.33 5.85
CA ASP A 318 4.17 8.72 7.16
C ASP A 318 5.36 7.92 7.71
N ALA A 319 5.99 7.09 6.87
CA ALA A 319 7.16 6.29 7.25
C ALA A 319 8.36 7.16 7.65
N LEU A 320 8.65 8.21 6.87
CA LEU A 320 9.74 9.15 7.14
C LEU A 320 9.47 9.98 8.41
N LEU A 321 8.23 10.41 8.64
CA LEU A 321 7.85 11.08 9.88
C LEU A 321 7.95 10.15 11.09
N THR A 322 7.62 8.87 10.93
CA THR A 322 7.82 7.84 11.96
C THR A 322 9.31 7.70 12.30
N LEU A 323 10.18 7.63 11.29
CA LEU A 323 11.64 7.61 11.48
C LEU A 323 12.13 8.89 12.19
N THR A 324 11.69 10.07 11.75
CA THR A 324 11.99 11.36 12.40
C THR A 324 11.53 11.37 13.86
N ALA A 325 10.31 10.90 14.15
CA ALA A 325 9.75 10.90 15.49
C ALA A 325 10.59 10.11 16.49
N TYR A 326 11.20 9.00 16.06
CA TYR A 326 11.97 8.14 16.94
C TYR A 326 13.44 8.54 17.01
N THR A 327 13.99 9.19 15.98
CA THR A 327 15.44 9.37 15.83
C THR A 327 15.93 10.80 15.67
N ASP A 328 15.01 11.78 15.55
CA ASP A 328 15.33 13.16 15.17
C ASP A 328 16.07 13.27 13.82
N ASP A 329 15.88 12.32 12.89
CA ASP A 329 16.51 12.34 11.57
C ASP A 329 15.99 13.52 10.73
N GLU A 330 16.87 14.50 10.50
CA GLU A 330 16.58 15.72 9.75
C GLU A 330 16.39 15.47 8.25
N SER A 331 17.11 14.50 7.68
CA SER A 331 16.97 14.13 6.26
C SER A 331 15.59 13.53 6.01
N ALA A 332 15.18 12.58 6.84
CA ALA A 332 13.84 12.01 6.78
C ALA A 332 12.75 13.09 6.95
N ARG A 333 12.95 14.02 7.89
CA ARG A 333 12.03 15.14 8.13
C ARG A 333 11.87 16.01 6.89
N ASP A 334 12.98 16.41 6.28
CA ASP A 334 12.98 17.31 5.12
C ASP A 334 12.28 16.68 3.91
N TYR A 335 12.57 15.40 3.62
CA TYR A 335 11.88 14.70 2.54
C TYR A 335 10.40 14.47 2.83
N ALA A 336 10.02 14.18 4.07
CA ALA A 336 8.62 14.04 4.44
C ALA A 336 7.85 15.36 4.24
N VAL A 337 8.39 16.48 4.71
CA VAL A 337 7.76 17.80 4.56
C VAL A 337 7.61 18.17 3.09
N ARG A 338 8.65 17.98 2.27
CA ARG A 338 8.59 18.26 0.82
C ARG A 338 7.56 17.39 0.10
N THR A 339 7.44 16.13 0.52
CA THR A 339 6.45 15.19 -0.04
C THR A 339 5.03 15.61 0.32
N LEU A 340 4.79 16.00 1.58
CA LEU A 340 3.49 16.54 2.02
C LEU A 340 3.14 17.84 1.29
N ASP A 341 4.10 18.74 1.12
CA ASP A 341 3.89 19.99 0.36
C ASP A 341 3.56 19.69 -1.12
N TYR A 342 4.16 18.66 -1.72
CA TYR A 342 3.81 18.21 -3.07
C TYR A 342 2.38 17.66 -3.14
N LEU A 343 2.01 16.78 -2.20
CA LEU A 343 0.64 16.23 -2.12
C LEU A 343 -0.39 17.37 -1.98
N ASP A 344 -0.18 18.26 -1.01
CA ASP A 344 -1.07 19.39 -0.69
C ASP A 344 -1.24 20.36 -1.86
N SER A 345 -0.17 20.61 -2.63
CA SER A 345 -0.18 21.62 -3.70
C SER A 345 -0.51 21.10 -5.09
N ARG A 346 -0.43 19.78 -5.32
CA ARG A 346 -0.57 19.19 -6.66
C ARG A 346 -1.62 18.10 -6.74
N LEU A 347 -1.77 17.28 -5.70
CA LEU A 347 -2.60 16.07 -5.76
C LEU A 347 -3.85 16.12 -4.88
N VAL A 348 -3.95 17.07 -3.95
CA VAL A 348 -5.15 17.28 -3.13
C VAL A 348 -5.76 18.63 -3.46
N ASP A 349 -7.04 18.65 -3.87
CA ASP A 349 -7.75 19.90 -4.13
C ASP A 349 -8.33 20.54 -2.85
N ASP A 350 -8.96 21.70 -2.98
CA ASP A 350 -9.52 22.45 -1.85
C ASP A 350 -10.71 21.73 -1.17
N ASP A 351 -11.38 20.83 -1.89
CA ASP A 351 -12.52 20.04 -1.41
C ASP A 351 -12.09 18.70 -0.80
N GLY A 352 -10.77 18.40 -0.77
CA GLY A 352 -10.23 17.17 -0.19
C GLY A 352 -10.21 15.97 -1.13
N VAL A 353 -10.49 16.18 -2.42
CA VAL A 353 -10.39 15.13 -3.43
C VAL A 353 -8.92 14.91 -3.79
N VAL A 354 -8.48 13.66 -3.70
CA VAL A 354 -7.12 13.25 -4.05
C VAL A 354 -7.10 12.70 -5.47
N ALA A 355 -6.23 13.26 -6.31
CA ALA A 355 -5.87 12.73 -7.62
C ALA A 355 -4.70 11.75 -7.50
N HIS A 356 -4.79 10.62 -8.18
CA HIS A 356 -3.81 9.54 -8.06
C HIS A 356 -2.39 9.95 -8.47
N PHE A 357 -2.27 10.69 -9.57
CA PHE A 357 -1.00 11.29 -10.02
C PHE A 357 -1.27 12.44 -10.98
N GLU A 358 -0.25 13.28 -11.20
CA GLU A 358 -0.18 14.24 -12.30
C GLU A 358 1.17 14.06 -13.02
N ALA A 359 1.13 13.70 -14.30
CA ALA A 359 2.32 13.43 -15.12
C ALA A 359 2.20 14.10 -16.49
N GLY A 360 2.73 15.32 -16.60
CA GLY A 360 2.62 16.11 -17.84
C GLY A 360 1.19 16.59 -18.06
N GLU A 361 0.57 16.16 -19.17
CA GLU A 361 -0.84 16.47 -19.48
C GLU A 361 -1.81 15.39 -18.98
N GLU A 362 -1.31 14.33 -18.36
CA GLU A 362 -2.10 13.21 -17.86
C GLU A 362 -2.36 13.36 -16.36
N THR A 363 -3.62 13.20 -15.97
CA THR A 363 -4.06 13.18 -14.57
C THR A 363 -4.71 11.82 -14.30
N GLY A 364 -4.30 11.20 -13.20
CA GLY A 364 -4.86 9.92 -12.77
C GLY A 364 -6.31 10.02 -12.27
N GLU A 365 -6.90 8.87 -11.96
CA GLU A 365 -8.22 8.81 -11.32
C GLU A 365 -8.23 9.59 -9.99
N THR A 366 -9.38 10.14 -9.64
CA THR A 366 -9.61 10.78 -8.35
C THR A 366 -10.49 9.92 -7.45
N LEU A 367 -10.53 10.23 -6.14
CA LEU A 367 -11.37 9.53 -5.17
C LEU A 367 -11.02 8.04 -5.05
N LEU A 368 -9.74 7.71 -5.11
CA LEU A 368 -9.26 6.36 -4.79
C LEU A 368 -9.15 6.19 -3.28
N LEU A 369 -9.82 5.18 -2.73
CA LEU A 369 -9.86 4.96 -1.27
C LEU A 369 -8.47 4.81 -0.66
N GLU A 370 -7.57 4.07 -1.35
CA GLU A 370 -6.21 3.85 -0.86
C GLU A 370 -5.42 5.18 -0.77
N ASP A 371 -5.53 6.04 -1.79
CA ASP A 371 -4.84 7.33 -1.79
C ASP A 371 -5.37 8.23 -0.66
N HIS A 372 -6.71 8.32 -0.55
CA HIS A 372 -7.36 9.09 0.50
C HIS A 372 -6.95 8.59 1.90
N ALA A 373 -7.03 7.28 2.15
CA ALA A 373 -6.65 6.68 3.44
C ALA A 373 -5.22 7.03 3.85
N ARG A 374 -4.28 6.89 2.92
CA ARG A 374 -2.86 7.16 3.17
C ARG A 374 -2.59 8.64 3.32
N VAL A 375 -3.27 9.52 2.57
CA VAL A 375 -3.17 10.97 2.75
C VAL A 375 -3.67 11.38 4.14
N VAL A 376 -4.84 10.89 4.57
CA VAL A 376 -5.35 11.17 5.93
C VAL A 376 -4.34 10.70 6.99
N ALA A 377 -3.81 9.49 6.86
CA ALA A 377 -2.81 8.96 7.78
C ALA A 377 -1.53 9.81 7.82
N ALA A 378 -0.98 10.19 6.65
CA ALA A 378 0.27 10.94 6.55
C ALA A 378 0.15 12.36 7.12
N PHE A 379 -0.94 13.07 6.82
CA PHE A 379 -1.20 14.40 7.37
C PHE A 379 -1.56 14.34 8.87
N GLY A 380 -2.28 13.31 9.31
CA GLY A 380 -2.49 13.00 10.72
C GLY A 380 -1.17 12.78 11.46
N ARG A 381 -0.28 11.95 10.92
CA ARG A 381 1.09 11.75 11.45
C ARG A 381 1.88 13.06 11.48
N ALA A 382 1.79 13.86 10.43
CA ALA A 382 2.47 15.16 10.35
C ALA A 382 2.01 16.10 11.47
N ARG A 383 0.71 16.13 11.79
CA ARG A 383 0.21 16.88 12.95
C ARG A 383 0.83 16.41 14.26
N GLN A 384 0.96 15.11 14.45
CA GLN A 384 1.55 14.54 15.67
C GLN A 384 3.04 14.81 15.79
N VAL A 385 3.80 14.81 14.68
CA VAL A 385 5.27 14.92 14.69
C VAL A 385 5.76 16.36 14.55
N LEU A 386 5.11 17.16 13.71
CA LEU A 386 5.52 18.51 13.34
C LEU A 386 4.76 19.61 14.09
N GLY A 387 3.56 19.30 14.61
CA GLY A 387 2.75 20.18 15.46
C GLY A 387 1.94 21.27 14.76
N ASP A 388 2.11 21.46 13.46
CA ASP A 388 1.39 22.48 12.69
C ASP A 388 -0.06 22.04 12.40
N ASP A 389 -1.02 22.88 12.78
CA ASP A 389 -2.45 22.60 12.62
C ASP A 389 -2.89 22.52 11.15
N ARG A 390 -2.12 23.12 10.21
CA ARG A 390 -2.43 22.99 8.76
C ARG A 390 -2.48 21.53 8.30
N TYR A 391 -1.70 20.66 8.93
CA TYR A 391 -1.72 19.24 8.61
C TYR A 391 -3.00 18.56 9.10
N LEU A 392 -3.48 18.94 10.28
CA LEU A 392 -4.73 18.43 10.83
C LEU A 392 -5.93 18.88 9.99
N ASP A 393 -5.95 20.16 9.61
CA ASP A 393 -7.00 20.73 8.77
C ASP A 393 -7.07 20.00 7.43
N ARG A 394 -5.92 19.74 6.79
CA ARG A 394 -5.88 18.97 5.55
C ARG A 394 -6.34 17.53 5.74
N ALA A 395 -5.91 16.84 6.81
CA ALA A 395 -6.34 15.48 7.10
C ALA A 395 -7.86 15.38 7.28
N ARG A 396 -8.47 16.36 7.99
CA ARG A 396 -9.93 16.45 8.16
C ARG A 396 -10.66 16.64 6.83
N VAL A 397 -10.23 17.59 6.01
CA VAL A 397 -10.89 17.88 4.72
C VAL A 397 -10.88 16.65 3.81
N VAL A 398 -9.78 15.91 3.73
CA VAL A 398 -9.71 14.67 2.95
C VAL A 398 -10.55 13.55 3.58
N ALA A 399 -10.54 13.41 4.91
CA ALA A 399 -11.35 12.41 5.61
C ALA A 399 -12.85 12.66 5.37
N ASP A 400 -13.30 13.91 5.54
CA ASP A 400 -14.70 14.31 5.35
C ASP A 400 -15.16 14.05 3.90
N ALA A 401 -14.35 14.44 2.91
CA ALA A 401 -14.63 14.13 1.50
C ALA A 401 -14.73 12.61 1.25
N THR A 402 -13.89 11.81 1.92
CA THR A 402 -13.93 10.34 1.79
C THR A 402 -15.17 9.74 2.41
N LEU A 403 -15.59 10.24 3.58
CA LEU A 403 -16.81 9.81 4.26
C LEU A 403 -18.04 10.13 3.40
N ASP A 404 -18.09 11.32 2.82
CA ASP A 404 -19.20 11.78 1.99
C ASP A 404 -19.30 11.03 0.66
N GLU A 405 -18.17 10.81 -0.02
CA GLU A 405 -18.16 10.25 -1.39
C GLU A 405 -18.04 8.73 -1.44
N LEU A 406 -17.30 8.11 -0.50
CA LEU A 406 -16.92 6.69 -0.60
C LEU A 406 -17.53 5.79 0.47
N GLN A 407 -17.96 6.30 1.64
CA GLN A 407 -18.58 5.45 2.65
C GLN A 407 -20.02 5.12 2.27
N ALA A 408 -20.31 3.85 2.04
CA ALA A 408 -21.65 3.39 1.73
C ALA A 408 -22.52 3.24 2.99
N GLY A 409 -23.83 3.15 2.81
CA GLY A 409 -24.79 3.02 3.92
C GLY A 409 -24.69 1.70 4.72
N ASP A 410 -23.92 0.72 4.22
CA ASP A 410 -23.55 -0.51 4.94
C ASP A 410 -22.27 -0.33 5.80
N GLY A 411 -21.70 0.88 5.84
CA GLY A 411 -20.50 1.24 6.59
C GLY A 411 -19.19 1.01 5.85
N ALA A 412 -19.17 0.19 4.80
CA ALA A 412 -17.97 -0.07 4.02
C ALA A 412 -17.63 1.09 3.07
N PHE A 413 -16.34 1.35 2.90
CA PHE A 413 -15.84 2.23 1.86
C PHE A 413 -15.72 1.51 0.52
N ARG A 414 -16.12 2.19 -0.55
CA ARG A 414 -15.91 1.78 -1.94
C ARG A 414 -14.50 2.13 -2.39
N ASP A 415 -13.95 1.38 -3.34
CA ASP A 415 -12.61 1.60 -3.91
C ASP A 415 -12.46 2.93 -4.66
N GLY A 416 -13.57 3.45 -5.20
CA GLY A 416 -13.65 4.75 -5.86
C GLY A 416 -14.99 4.96 -6.56
N PRO A 417 -15.07 5.91 -7.53
CA PRO A 417 -16.30 6.25 -8.22
C PRO A 417 -16.90 5.07 -8.99
N ALA A 418 -18.21 4.83 -8.87
CA ALA A 418 -18.93 3.78 -9.61
C ALA A 418 -19.21 4.16 -11.07
N SER A 419 -18.15 4.47 -11.82
CA SER A 419 -18.18 4.86 -13.23
C SER A 419 -16.88 4.49 -13.92
N GLY A 420 -16.95 4.24 -15.23
CA GLY A 420 -15.79 4.00 -16.08
C GLY A 420 -16.01 2.82 -17.04
N ALA A 421 -15.01 2.54 -17.88
CA ALA A 421 -15.04 1.44 -18.83
C ALA A 421 -14.87 0.07 -18.16
N GLY A 422 -15.23 -1.00 -18.88
CA GLY A 422 -15.20 -2.36 -18.35
C GLY A 422 -16.09 -2.50 -17.11
N LEU A 423 -15.54 -3.05 -16.03
CA LEU A 423 -16.24 -3.25 -14.75
C LEU A 423 -16.02 -2.10 -13.74
N LEU A 424 -15.52 -0.94 -14.15
CA LEU A 424 -15.29 0.21 -13.25
C LEU A 424 -16.60 0.87 -12.76
N ASP A 425 -17.73 0.61 -13.41
CA ASP A 425 -19.06 0.99 -12.92
C ASP A 425 -19.52 0.15 -11.72
N ARG A 426 -18.89 -1.01 -11.49
CA ARG A 426 -19.16 -1.89 -10.34
C ARG A 426 -18.26 -1.52 -9.16
N PRO A 427 -18.82 -1.05 -8.03
CA PRO A 427 -18.00 -0.72 -6.86
C PRO A 427 -17.38 -1.98 -6.24
N LEU A 428 -16.12 -1.87 -5.82
CA LEU A 428 -15.45 -2.86 -4.99
C LEU A 428 -15.33 -2.31 -3.57
N ARG A 429 -15.27 -3.17 -2.56
CA ARG A 429 -15.05 -2.79 -1.16
C ARG A 429 -13.77 -3.46 -0.64
N PRO A 430 -12.58 -2.92 -0.98
CA PRO A 430 -11.31 -3.56 -0.68
C PRO A 430 -11.04 -3.52 0.83
N LEU A 431 -10.87 -4.69 1.45
CA LEU A 431 -10.71 -4.81 2.90
C LEU A 431 -9.46 -4.06 3.41
N ASP A 432 -8.32 -4.20 2.73
CA ASP A 432 -7.08 -3.53 3.13
C ASP A 432 -7.22 -2.00 3.18
N ALA A 433 -7.77 -1.38 2.14
CA ALA A 433 -7.94 0.07 2.11
C ALA A 433 -9.04 0.56 3.07
N ASN A 434 -10.06 -0.26 3.34
CA ASN A 434 -11.02 0.00 4.42
C ASN A 434 -10.35 0.02 5.79
N VAL A 435 -9.43 -0.92 6.04
CA VAL A 435 -8.63 -0.98 7.27
C VAL A 435 -7.70 0.23 7.39
N GLU A 436 -7.00 0.59 6.31
CA GLU A 436 -6.13 1.78 6.31
C GLU A 436 -6.91 3.05 6.62
N MET A 437 -8.09 3.24 6.01
CA MET A 437 -8.93 4.40 6.29
C MET A 437 -9.45 4.38 7.74
N ALA A 438 -9.94 3.23 8.22
CA ALA A 438 -10.43 3.11 9.59
C ALA A 438 -9.32 3.38 10.65
N ASP A 439 -8.10 2.94 10.39
CA ASP A 439 -6.93 3.23 11.25
C ASP A 439 -6.61 4.74 11.31
N ALA A 440 -6.61 5.40 10.15
CA ALA A 440 -6.40 6.85 10.05
C ALA A 440 -7.53 7.65 10.74
N LEU A 441 -8.76 7.18 10.65
CA LEU A 441 -9.92 7.76 11.33
C LEU A 441 -9.84 7.58 12.86
N CYS A 442 -9.27 6.48 13.35
CA CYS A 442 -9.02 6.31 14.79
C CYS A 442 -7.98 7.34 15.31
N ASP A 443 -6.95 7.63 14.52
CA ASP A 443 -5.99 8.70 14.84
C ASP A 443 -6.68 10.06 14.84
N LEU A 444 -7.48 10.37 13.83
CA LEU A 444 -8.24 11.63 13.77
C LEU A 444 -9.19 11.76 14.96
N ALA A 445 -9.98 10.73 15.29
CA ALA A 445 -10.86 10.76 16.45
C ALA A 445 -10.10 11.07 17.74
N ALA A 446 -8.92 10.46 17.94
CA ALA A 446 -8.10 10.68 19.12
C ALA A 446 -7.46 12.08 19.19
N VAL A 447 -7.03 12.65 18.04
CA VAL A 447 -6.45 14.00 17.97
C VAL A 447 -7.51 15.08 18.13
N THR A 448 -8.68 14.88 17.51
CA THR A 448 -9.73 15.90 17.41
C THR A 448 -10.75 15.84 18.55
N GLY A 449 -10.98 14.65 19.12
CA GLY A 449 -12.07 14.38 20.04
C GLY A 449 -13.45 14.29 19.36
N GLU A 450 -13.49 14.09 18.04
CA GLU A 450 -14.73 14.02 17.26
C GLU A 450 -15.17 12.56 17.08
N ASP A 451 -16.25 12.18 17.78
CA ASP A 451 -16.78 10.80 17.80
C ASP A 451 -17.20 10.29 16.41
N ALA A 452 -17.55 11.20 15.48
CA ALA A 452 -17.96 10.85 14.12
C ALA A 452 -16.90 10.04 13.36
N TYR A 453 -15.61 10.34 13.57
CA TYR A 453 -14.53 9.58 12.94
C TYR A 453 -14.38 8.18 13.55
N GLU A 454 -14.55 8.03 14.88
CA GLU A 454 -14.54 6.71 15.52
C GLU A 454 -15.75 5.86 15.06
N ASP A 455 -16.94 6.48 14.97
CA ASP A 455 -18.15 5.82 14.48
C ASP A 455 -17.97 5.34 13.03
N ALA A 456 -17.40 6.18 12.17
CA ALA A 456 -17.09 5.81 10.78
C ALA A 456 -16.07 4.66 10.68
N ALA A 457 -15.00 4.70 11.48
CA ALA A 457 -14.02 3.61 11.57
C ALA A 457 -14.68 2.31 12.05
N ARG A 458 -15.56 2.39 13.06
CA ARG A 458 -16.31 1.24 13.60
C ARG A 458 -17.24 0.64 12.56
N ASN A 459 -17.92 1.46 11.77
CA ASN A 459 -18.79 1.02 10.69
C ASN A 459 -18.00 0.31 9.58
N ALA A 460 -16.83 0.85 9.20
CA ALA A 460 -15.98 0.25 8.18
C ALA A 460 -15.43 -1.13 8.59
N VAL A 461 -14.97 -1.26 9.85
CA VAL A 461 -14.55 -2.55 10.40
C VAL A 461 -15.75 -3.50 10.54
N GLY A 462 -16.88 -3.01 11.05
CA GLY A 462 -18.11 -3.76 11.27
C GLY A 462 -18.70 -4.35 10.00
N ALA A 463 -18.56 -3.66 8.86
CA ALA A 463 -19.05 -4.13 7.57
C ALA A 463 -18.47 -5.49 7.15
N PHE A 464 -17.29 -5.88 7.65
CA PHE A 464 -16.63 -7.16 7.34
C PHE A 464 -16.59 -8.14 8.53
N ALA A 465 -17.02 -7.71 9.72
CA ALA A 465 -16.81 -8.44 10.96
C ALA A 465 -17.55 -9.79 11.01
N GLY A 466 -18.65 -9.96 10.29
CA GLY A 466 -19.36 -11.25 10.17
C GLY A 466 -18.56 -12.34 9.44
N ALA A 467 -17.41 -12.01 8.84
CA ALA A 467 -16.47 -12.95 8.24
C ALA A 467 -15.10 -12.96 8.93
N TRP A 468 -15.00 -12.49 10.19
CA TRP A 468 -13.73 -12.36 10.92
C TRP A 468 -12.91 -13.66 10.92
N ASP A 469 -13.57 -14.82 11.01
CA ASP A 469 -12.97 -16.15 11.08
C ASP A 469 -12.31 -16.61 9.75
N ARG A 470 -12.57 -15.89 8.66
CA ARG A 470 -12.00 -16.12 7.32
C ARG A 470 -10.86 -15.17 6.99
N ILE A 471 -10.65 -14.13 7.81
CA ILE A 471 -9.59 -13.15 7.59
C ILE A 471 -8.27 -13.75 8.05
N GLY A 472 -7.28 -13.73 7.17
CA GLY A 472 -5.96 -14.30 7.39
C GLY A 472 -4.93 -13.28 7.87
N VAL A 473 -3.76 -13.80 8.23
CA VAL A 473 -2.62 -13.02 8.74
C VAL A 473 -2.10 -11.94 7.78
N GLN A 474 -2.41 -12.04 6.48
CA GLN A 474 -2.08 -11.02 5.48
C GLN A 474 -2.79 -9.68 5.72
N VAL A 475 -3.95 -9.69 6.41
CA VAL A 475 -4.74 -8.50 6.74
C VAL A 475 -4.75 -8.27 8.25
N ALA A 476 -3.63 -8.56 8.92
CA ALA A 476 -3.49 -8.44 10.37
C ALA A 476 -3.80 -7.03 10.91
N GLY A 477 -3.67 -5.99 10.08
CA GLY A 477 -4.10 -4.62 10.42
C GLY A 477 -5.57 -4.52 10.83
N TYR A 478 -6.44 -5.39 10.32
CA TYR A 478 -7.85 -5.48 10.74
C TYR A 478 -7.97 -5.74 12.25
N GLY A 479 -7.06 -6.55 12.80
CA GLY A 479 -6.97 -6.83 14.22
C GLY A 479 -6.45 -5.65 15.04
N SER A 480 -5.48 -4.89 14.52
CA SER A 480 -5.03 -3.64 15.16
C SER A 480 -6.18 -2.66 15.31
N VAL A 481 -6.91 -2.37 14.22
CA VAL A 481 -8.01 -1.40 14.25
C VAL A 481 -9.16 -1.90 15.12
N ALA A 482 -9.53 -3.18 15.04
CA ALA A 482 -10.54 -3.76 15.93
C ALA A 482 -10.15 -3.65 17.41
N ALA A 483 -8.87 -3.83 17.75
CA ALA A 483 -8.38 -3.64 19.11
C ALA A 483 -8.50 -2.17 19.56
N ARG A 484 -8.16 -1.21 18.69
CA ARG A 484 -8.27 0.24 18.95
C ARG A 484 -9.72 0.70 19.11
N LEU A 485 -10.67 0.03 18.46
CA LEU A 485 -12.10 0.31 18.57
C LEU A 485 -12.78 -0.40 19.76
N THR A 486 -12.13 -1.39 20.37
CA THR A 486 -12.69 -2.16 21.49
C THR A 486 -11.99 -1.86 22.81
N ARG A 487 -10.84 -1.19 22.77
CA ARG A 487 -10.05 -0.79 23.93
C ARG A 487 -9.65 0.68 23.79
N PRO A 488 -9.48 1.41 24.91
CA PRO A 488 -9.08 2.80 24.84
C PRO A 488 -7.70 2.98 24.18
N THR A 489 -7.57 4.00 23.32
CA THR A 489 -6.29 4.40 22.74
C THR A 489 -5.45 5.18 23.76
N LEU A 490 -4.14 4.92 23.78
CA LEU A 490 -3.19 5.72 24.57
C LEU A 490 -2.98 7.09 23.91
N VAL A 491 -3.40 8.15 24.59
CA VAL A 491 -3.24 9.53 24.11
C VAL A 491 -2.28 10.28 25.02
N VAL A 492 -1.26 10.91 24.44
CA VAL A 492 -0.31 11.78 25.15
C VAL A 492 -0.45 13.20 24.62
N ALA A 493 -1.17 14.04 25.35
CA ALA A 493 -1.31 15.46 25.01
C ALA A 493 -0.21 16.26 25.71
N VAL A 494 0.57 17.03 24.95
CA VAL A 494 1.74 17.77 25.42
C VAL A 494 1.44 19.26 25.25
N GLY A 495 1.47 20.04 26.34
CA GLY A 495 1.20 21.48 26.26
C GLY A 495 2.37 22.27 25.66
N ALA A 496 3.57 21.69 25.68
CA ALA A 496 4.76 22.27 25.05
C ALA A 496 4.73 22.11 23.52
N PRO A 497 5.44 22.98 22.78
CA PRO A 497 5.54 22.85 21.33
C PRO A 497 6.17 21.56 20.83
N ALA A 498 5.83 21.20 19.60
CA ALA A 498 6.49 20.13 18.88
C ALA A 498 8.03 20.33 18.86
N GLY A 499 8.75 19.25 19.15
CA GLY A 499 10.22 19.22 19.27
C GLY A 499 10.75 19.49 20.68
N SER A 500 9.89 19.81 21.66
CA SER A 500 10.28 19.85 23.07
C SER A 500 10.70 18.47 23.60
N ASP A 501 11.41 18.45 24.74
CA ASP A 501 11.86 17.18 25.35
C ASP A 501 10.70 16.27 25.77
N LEU A 502 9.62 16.85 26.30
CA LEU A 502 8.39 16.09 26.61
C LEU A 502 7.72 15.55 25.36
N HIS A 503 7.66 16.34 24.28
CA HIS A 503 7.11 15.88 23.01
C HIS A 503 7.91 14.73 22.40
N ARG A 504 9.25 14.86 22.36
CA ARG A 504 10.12 13.77 21.90
C ARG A 504 9.99 12.52 22.76
N ALA A 505 9.88 12.67 24.08
CA ALA A 505 9.63 11.55 24.98
C ALA A 505 8.27 10.89 24.71
N ALA A 506 7.21 11.68 24.48
CA ALA A 506 5.89 11.17 24.12
C ALA A 506 5.92 10.34 22.83
N LEU A 507 6.58 10.84 21.78
CA LEU A 507 6.74 10.13 20.50
C LEU A 507 7.51 8.81 20.65
N ARG A 508 8.45 8.73 21.60
CA ARG A 508 9.31 7.57 21.85
C ARG A 508 8.76 6.56 22.86
N VAL A 509 7.54 6.76 23.36
CA VAL A 509 6.84 5.72 24.13
C VAL A 509 6.70 4.46 23.27
N ALA A 510 7.05 3.29 23.83
CA ALA A 510 7.05 1.99 23.14
C ALA A 510 5.63 1.42 22.91
N ASP A 511 4.83 2.20 22.21
CA ASP A 511 3.53 1.84 21.65
C ASP A 511 3.42 2.57 20.29
N HIS A 512 3.41 1.84 19.18
CA HIS A 512 3.32 2.44 17.84
C HIS A 512 1.88 2.83 17.44
N GLU A 513 0.87 2.41 18.22
CA GLU A 513 -0.56 2.75 18.03
C GLU A 513 -0.99 3.94 18.92
N LYS A 514 -0.05 4.53 19.69
CA LYS A 514 -0.31 5.72 20.51
C LYS A 514 -0.54 6.95 19.65
N VAL A 515 -1.29 7.90 20.19
CA VAL A 515 -1.53 9.21 19.56
C VAL A 515 -0.89 10.31 20.41
N VAL A 516 -0.11 11.18 19.79
CA VAL A 516 0.56 12.31 20.45
C VAL A 516 -0.01 13.62 19.94
N VAL A 517 -0.45 14.49 20.85
CA VAL A 517 -1.01 15.81 20.51
C VAL A 517 -0.10 16.90 21.07
N PRO A 518 0.85 17.45 20.27
CA PRO A 518 1.62 18.61 20.69
C PRO A 518 0.79 19.90 20.66
N ASP A 519 1.28 20.91 21.38
CA ASP A 519 0.64 22.22 21.53
C ASP A 519 -0.81 22.10 22.05
N ALA A 520 -1.05 21.12 22.93
CA ALA A 520 -2.39 20.82 23.43
C ALA A 520 -2.94 21.98 24.30
N PRO A 521 -4.03 22.65 23.89
CA PRO A 521 -4.47 23.90 24.53
C PRO A 521 -4.99 23.70 25.96
N ALA A 522 -5.42 22.48 26.31
CA ALA A 522 -5.92 22.13 27.63
C ALA A 522 -4.81 21.73 28.63
N VAL A 523 -3.55 21.65 28.18
CA VAL A 523 -2.40 21.20 28.98
C VAL A 523 -1.45 22.38 29.20
N SER A 524 -0.86 22.50 30.40
CA SER A 524 0.11 23.58 30.65
C SER A 524 1.36 23.41 29.80
N ALA A 525 1.98 24.52 29.40
CA ALA A 525 3.13 24.54 28.48
C ALA A 525 4.37 23.77 28.98
N ASP A 526 4.42 23.43 30.27
CA ASP A 526 5.49 22.69 30.94
C ASP A 526 5.08 21.26 31.33
N ALA A 527 3.92 20.79 30.87
CA ALA A 527 3.36 19.49 31.23
C ALA A 527 2.87 18.68 30.02
N ALA A 528 2.63 17.41 30.28
CA ALA A 528 1.88 16.51 29.43
C ALA A 528 0.82 15.76 30.24
N THR A 529 -0.27 15.34 29.58
CA THR A 529 -1.26 14.42 30.14
C THR A 529 -1.22 13.11 29.38
N VAL A 530 -1.04 12.01 30.10
CA VAL A 530 -1.11 10.64 29.58
C VAL A 530 -2.49 10.09 29.92
N ARG A 531 -3.27 9.71 28.91
CA ARG A 531 -4.65 9.25 29.03
C ARG A 531 -4.83 7.87 28.40
N LEU A 532 -5.52 6.98 29.12
CA LEU A 532 -5.96 5.67 28.64
C LEU A 532 -7.39 5.43 29.16
N GLY A 533 -8.38 5.69 28.31
CA GLY A 533 -9.79 5.71 28.69
C GLY A 533 -10.08 6.79 29.72
N ASP A 534 -10.75 6.43 30.82
CA ASP A 534 -11.08 7.34 31.92
C ASP A 534 -9.89 7.61 32.87
N ARG A 535 -8.74 6.96 32.64
CA ARG A 535 -7.56 7.09 33.49
C ARG A 535 -6.61 8.13 32.90
N GLU A 536 -6.22 9.11 33.72
CA GLU A 536 -5.31 10.19 33.33
C GLU A 536 -4.20 10.42 34.36
N ARG A 537 -3.02 10.83 33.89
CA ARG A 537 -1.89 11.28 34.70
C ARG A 537 -1.26 12.53 34.08
N THR A 538 -1.01 13.56 34.89
CA THR A 538 -0.23 14.73 34.49
C THR A 538 1.24 14.53 34.87
N VAL A 539 2.14 14.86 33.95
CA VAL A 539 3.59 14.70 34.09
C VAL A 539 4.30 15.96 33.63
N THR A 540 5.49 16.24 34.17
CA THR A 540 6.30 17.40 33.78
C THR A 540 7.70 17.03 33.32
N THR A 541 8.07 15.74 33.39
CA THR A 541 9.36 15.24 32.90
C THR A 541 9.21 13.98 32.05
N PRO A 542 10.16 13.70 31.14
CA PRO A 542 10.20 12.44 30.38
C PRO A 542 10.14 11.18 31.25
N ASP A 543 10.87 11.14 32.37
CA ASP A 543 10.86 9.98 33.26
C ASP A 543 9.48 9.74 33.91
N GLN A 544 8.80 10.83 34.30
CA GLN A 544 7.43 10.75 34.81
C GLN A 544 6.47 10.28 33.74
N LEU A 545 6.65 10.71 32.49
CA LEU A 545 5.86 10.28 31.34
C LEU A 545 5.95 8.76 31.15
N MET A 546 7.17 8.21 31.12
CA MET A 546 7.37 6.76 30.99
C MET A 546 6.77 5.96 32.15
N THR A 547 6.91 6.49 33.37
CA THR A 547 6.30 5.88 34.57
C THR A 547 4.77 5.88 34.48
N ALA A 548 4.19 7.02 34.07
CA ALA A 548 2.74 7.17 33.92
C ALA A 548 2.17 6.23 32.84
N VAL A 549 2.88 6.04 31.72
CA VAL A 549 2.49 5.06 30.70
C VAL A 549 2.47 3.65 31.29
N SER A 550 3.57 3.21 31.93
CA SER A 550 3.64 1.87 32.55
C SER A 550 2.51 1.65 33.55
N ASP A 551 2.26 2.61 34.45
CA ASP A 551 1.20 2.53 35.45
C ASP A 551 -0.20 2.40 34.83
N LEU A 552 -0.42 3.02 33.67
CA LEU A 552 -1.69 2.98 32.95
C LEU A 552 -1.85 1.67 32.18
N THR A 553 -0.81 1.19 31.51
CA THR A 553 -0.86 -0.02 30.67
C THR A 553 -0.77 -1.33 31.47
N ASP A 554 -0.04 -1.38 32.59
CA ASP A 554 0.10 -2.60 33.41
C ASP A 554 -1.20 -2.95 34.18
N GLY A 555 -2.17 -2.03 34.21
CA GLY A 555 -3.48 -2.21 34.84
C GLY A 555 -4.65 -2.29 33.86
N ALA A 556 -4.39 -2.33 32.56
CA ALA A 556 -5.36 -2.47 31.47
C ALA A 556 -5.20 -3.84 30.83
#